data_AF-K8WR93-F1
#
_entry.id   AF-K8WR93-F1
#
_cell.length_a   1.000
_cell.length_b   1.000
_cell.length_c   1.000
_cell.angle_alpha   90.00
_cell.angle_beta   90.00
_cell.angle_gamma   90.00
#
_symmetry.space_group_name_H-M   'P 1'
#
loop_
_entity.id
_entity.type
_entity.pdbx_description
1 polymer ?
#
loop_
_entity_poly.entity_id
_entity_poly.type
_entity_poly.pdbx_seq_one_letter_code
_entity_poly.pdbx_strand_id
1 'polypeptide(L)'
;MKNKLFLPLLAIVSGILLTLMIMSNSYLSQFTSPVKASWLTHGVGAIFSLFIFMIFGLKKMTINKKGKAPLIGYLAGIPGAFTVLLAAITVNSSLSLSGSIVLMLVGQVIFGLIIDYFGFFNIKAKGNKIKRRDLIVAGLFVLGSIFIVLGK
;
A
#
# COMPACT_ATOMS: atom_id res chain seq x y z
N MET A 1 0.91 15.31 -25.18
CA MET A 1 1.56 13.97 -25.25
C MET A 1 2.56 13.68 -24.11
N LYS A 2 3.15 14.68 -23.43
CA LYS A 2 4.11 14.48 -22.31
C LYS A 2 3.58 13.70 -21.08
N ASN A 3 2.26 13.57 -20.88
CA ASN A 3 1.71 12.92 -19.68
C ASN A 3 1.47 11.40 -19.81
N LYS A 4 1.54 10.80 -21.00
CA LYS A 4 1.26 9.35 -21.17
C LYS A 4 2.34 8.46 -20.54
N LEU A 5 3.59 8.92 -20.50
CA LEU A 5 4.73 8.20 -19.91
C LEU A 5 4.97 8.55 -18.43
N PHE A 6 4.40 9.66 -17.95
CA PHE A 6 4.60 10.12 -16.58
C PHE A 6 3.98 9.18 -15.54
N LEU A 7 2.75 8.70 -15.78
CA LEU A 7 2.05 7.79 -14.86
C LEU A 7 2.74 6.42 -14.75
N PRO A 8 3.15 5.75 -15.86
CA PRO A 8 3.96 4.54 -15.77
C PRO A 8 5.29 4.73 -15.05
N LEU A 9 5.98 5.86 -15.28
CA LEU A 9 7.24 6.17 -14.60
C LEU A 9 7.04 6.30 -13.09
N LEU A 10 6.01 7.03 -12.67
CA LEU A 10 5.61 7.13 -11.26
C LEU A 10 5.30 5.76 -10.65
N ALA A 11 4.61 4.89 -11.39
CA ALA A 11 4.31 3.53 -10.93
C ALA A 11 5.60 2.72 -10.70
N ILE A 12 6.56 2.77 -11.65
CA ILE A 12 7.86 2.10 -11.51
C ILE A 12 8.63 2.65 -10.30
N VAL A 13 8.75 3.97 -10.19
CA VAL A 13 9.44 4.61 -9.06
C VAL A 13 8.77 4.24 -7.73
N SER A 14 7.43 4.23 -7.67
CA SER A 14 6.71 3.81 -6.48
C SER A 14 6.95 2.35 -6.11
N GLY A 15 7.07 1.45 -7.10
CA GLY A 15 7.39 0.04 -6.87
C GLY A 15 8.81 -0.17 -6.34
N ILE A 16 9.78 0.60 -6.85
CA ILE A 16 11.17 0.60 -6.35
C ILE A 16 11.20 1.09 -4.90
N LEU A 17 10.55 2.22 -4.62
CA LEU A 17 10.48 2.78 -3.26
C LEU A 17 9.77 1.83 -2.29
N LEU A 18 8.68 1.19 -2.72
CA LEU A 18 7.97 0.20 -1.92
C LEU A 18 8.88 -0.99 -1.56
N THR A 19 9.62 -1.50 -2.53
CA THR A 19 10.57 -2.61 -2.31
C THR A 19 11.68 -2.21 -1.34
N LEU A 20 12.28 -1.03 -1.53
CA LEU A 20 13.32 -0.49 -0.65
C LEU A 20 12.80 -0.29 0.77
N MET A 21 11.58 0.23 0.91
CA MET A 21 10.92 0.40 2.20
C MET A 21 10.73 -0.95 2.90
N ILE A 22 10.16 -1.95 2.22
CA ILE A 22 9.92 -3.27 2.80
C ILE A 22 11.24 -3.93 3.21
N MET A 23 12.26 -3.86 2.36
CA MET A 23 13.58 -4.41 2.65
C MET A 23 14.20 -3.75 3.88
N SER A 24 14.18 -2.42 3.95
CA SER A 24 14.73 -1.67 5.09
C SER A 24 14.00 -1.97 6.40
N ASN A 25 12.66 -2.02 6.36
CA ASN A 25 11.84 -2.30 7.52
C ASN A 25 12.04 -3.74 8.01
N SER A 26 12.17 -4.69 7.09
CA SER A 26 12.43 -6.10 7.39
C SER A 26 13.82 -6.28 7.99
N TYR A 27 14.82 -5.59 7.45
CA TYR A 27 16.17 -5.57 8.00
C TYR A 27 16.21 -5.00 9.43
N LEU A 28 15.55 -3.85 9.66
CA LEU A 28 15.43 -3.26 10.99
C LEU A 28 14.78 -4.20 12.01
N SER A 29 13.82 -5.02 11.57
CA SER A 29 13.15 -5.98 12.44
C SER A 29 14.04 -7.14 12.91
N GLN A 30 15.15 -7.43 12.21
CA GLN A 30 16.12 -8.45 12.63
C GLN A 30 16.90 -8.01 13.89
N PHE A 31 17.10 -6.70 14.09
CA PHE A 31 17.82 -6.15 15.24
C PHE A 31 16.90 -5.72 16.39
N THR A 32 15.59 -5.68 16.16
CA THR A 32 14.63 -5.15 17.13
C THR A 32 13.50 -6.14 17.36
N SER A 33 12.37 -5.93 16.70
CA SER A 33 11.28 -6.88 16.50
C SER A 33 10.36 -6.32 15.39
N PRO A 34 9.54 -7.14 14.73
CA PRO A 34 8.59 -6.64 13.72
C PRO A 34 7.66 -5.53 14.22
N VAL A 35 7.24 -5.62 15.49
CA VAL A 35 6.40 -4.59 16.14
C VAL A 35 7.16 -3.28 16.32
N LYS A 36 8.38 -3.34 16.86
CA LYS A 36 9.21 -2.13 17.08
C LYS A 36 9.62 -1.49 15.76
N ALA A 37 9.96 -2.29 14.74
CA ALA A 37 10.26 -1.80 13.40
C ALA A 37 9.05 -1.11 12.75
N SER A 38 7.85 -1.68 12.85
CA SER A 38 6.62 -1.04 12.35
C SER A 38 6.32 0.28 13.08
N TRP A 39 6.51 0.32 14.40
CA TRP A 39 6.35 1.56 15.18
C TRP A 39 7.34 2.66 14.76
N LEU A 40 8.63 2.33 14.67
CA LEU A 40 9.67 3.29 14.28
C LEU A 40 9.44 3.84 12.87
N THR A 41 9.09 2.98 11.92
CA THR A 41 8.86 3.39 10.52
C THR A 41 7.67 4.33 10.39
N HIS A 42 6.57 4.06 11.09
CA HIS A 42 5.42 4.98 11.13
C HIS A 42 5.73 6.26 11.90
N GLY A 43 6.52 6.18 12.98
CA GLY A 43 6.98 7.35 13.74
C GLY A 43 7.82 8.30 12.88
N VAL A 44 8.80 7.77 12.14
CA VAL A 44 9.61 8.54 11.19
C VAL A 44 8.74 9.13 10.08
N GLY A 45 7.82 8.34 9.52
CA GLY A 45 6.87 8.82 8.52
C GLY A 45 5.97 9.96 9.03
N ALA A 46 5.51 9.88 10.28
CA ALA A 46 4.70 10.92 10.92
C ALA A 46 5.50 12.21 11.13
N ILE A 47 6.74 12.12 11.63
CA ILE A 47 7.64 13.28 11.78
C ILE A 47 7.92 13.92 10.42
N PHE A 48 8.21 13.11 9.41
CA PHE A 48 8.48 13.60 8.06
C PHE A 48 7.24 14.28 7.44
N SER A 49 6.05 13.70 7.63
CA SER A 49 4.78 14.30 7.21
C SER A 49 4.52 15.64 7.92
N LEU A 50 4.80 15.73 9.23
CA LEU A 50 4.69 16.97 10.01
C LEU A 50 5.65 18.04 9.45
N PHE A 51 6.88 17.67 9.11
CA PHE A 51 7.85 18.59 8.53
C PHE A 51 7.39 19.14 7.17
N ILE A 52 6.89 18.27 6.28
CA ILE A 52 6.29 18.69 4.99
C ILE A 52 5.11 19.64 5.24
N PHE A 53 4.24 19.30 6.19
CA PHE A 53 3.10 20.14 6.56
C PHE A 53 3.54 21.53 7.05
N MET A 54 4.61 21.62 7.86
CA MET A 54 5.13 22.90 8.35
C MET A 54 5.70 23.78 7.22
N ILE A 55 6.37 23.18 6.23
CA ILE A 55 6.97 23.92 5.11
C ILE A 55 5.92 24.38 4.09
N PHE A 56 4.98 23.49 3.72
CA PHE A 56 4.08 23.71 2.59
C PHE A 56 2.63 23.97 2.99
N GLY A 57 2.19 23.47 4.15
CA GLY A 57 0.80 23.52 4.61
C GLY A 57 0.32 24.91 5.02
N LEU A 58 1.24 25.80 5.40
CA LEU A 58 0.91 27.18 5.79
C LEU A 58 0.60 28.10 4.59
N LYS A 59 1.04 27.74 3.37
CA LYS A 59 1.02 28.65 2.22
C LYS A 59 -0.25 28.57 1.35
N LYS A 60 -1.16 27.63 1.61
CA LYS A 60 -2.41 27.46 0.85
C LYS A 60 -3.47 26.73 1.68
N MET A 61 -4.08 27.44 2.59
CA MET A 61 -5.30 27.00 3.27
C MET A 61 -6.44 27.98 2.96
N THR A 62 -6.83 28.09 1.69
CA THR A 62 -8.26 28.28 1.41
C THR A 62 -8.94 26.99 1.84
N ILE A 63 -9.16 26.85 3.15
CA ILE A 63 -9.89 25.74 3.75
C ILE A 63 -11.28 25.83 3.16
N ASN A 64 -11.50 25.13 2.05
CA ASN A 64 -12.84 24.85 1.60
C ASN A 64 -13.44 24.05 2.75
N LYS A 65 -14.36 24.65 3.51
CA LYS A 65 -15.05 24.07 4.69
C LYS A 65 -15.96 22.89 4.30
N LYS A 66 -15.52 22.04 3.37
CA LYS A 66 -16.24 20.84 2.97
C LYS A 66 -15.92 19.73 3.96
N GLY A 67 -16.63 19.79 5.09
CA GLY A 67 -16.85 18.70 6.02
C GLY A 67 -15.64 18.31 6.89
N LYS A 68 -15.92 17.79 8.09
CA LYS A 68 -14.93 17.06 8.88
C LYS A 68 -14.48 15.84 8.05
N ALA A 69 -13.18 15.55 8.05
CA ALA A 69 -12.68 14.30 7.47
C ALA A 69 -13.38 13.10 8.13
N PRO A 70 -13.80 12.07 7.35
CA PRO A 70 -14.50 10.93 7.91
C PRO A 70 -13.61 10.21 8.94
N LEU A 71 -14.20 9.87 10.09
CA LEU A 71 -13.50 9.21 11.21
C LEU A 71 -12.80 7.91 10.78
N ILE A 72 -13.40 7.17 9.85
CA ILE A 72 -12.84 5.97 9.23
C ILE A 72 -11.49 6.21 8.56
N GLY A 73 -11.25 7.41 8.02
CA GLY A 73 -9.97 7.76 7.39
C GLY A 73 -8.80 7.74 8.38
N TYR A 74 -9.06 8.03 9.66
CA TYR A 74 -8.04 7.96 10.71
C TYR A 74 -7.69 6.51 11.09
N LEU A 75 -8.59 5.56 10.84
CA LEU A 75 -8.33 4.14 11.11
C LEU A 75 -7.44 3.49 10.04
N ALA A 76 -7.19 4.15 8.90
CA ALA A 76 -6.37 3.60 7.81
C ALA A 76 -4.90 3.36 8.21
N GLY A 77 -4.41 4.02 9.27
CA GLY A 77 -3.06 3.77 9.80
C GLY A 77 -2.91 2.37 10.41
N ILE A 78 -3.98 1.79 10.95
CA ILE A 78 -3.95 0.45 11.57
C ILE A 78 -3.59 -0.63 10.53
N PRO A 79 -4.33 -0.80 9.41
CA PRO A 79 -3.96 -1.79 8.40
C PRO A 79 -2.58 -1.50 7.81
N GLY A 80 -2.15 -0.25 7.69
CA GLY A 80 -0.77 0.11 7.27
C GLY A 80 0.31 -0.37 8.25
N ALA A 81 0.08 -0.26 9.55
CA ALA A 81 0.99 -0.79 10.57
C ALA A 81 1.08 -2.32 10.50
N PHE A 82 -0.06 -2.99 10.26
CA PHE A 82 -0.11 -4.44 10.07
C PHE A 82 0.58 -4.87 8.77
N THR A 83 0.49 -4.13 7.67
CA THR A 83 1.19 -4.52 6.43
C THR A 83 2.71 -4.49 6.62
N VAL A 84 3.25 -3.47 7.29
CA VAL A 84 4.70 -3.42 7.57
C VAL A 84 5.12 -4.55 8.52
N LEU A 85 4.33 -4.80 9.57
CA LEU A 85 4.60 -5.87 10.53
C LEU A 85 4.58 -7.25 9.87
N LEU A 86 3.53 -7.55 9.10
CA LEU A 86 3.37 -8.83 8.40
C LEU A 86 4.44 -8.99 7.32
N ALA A 87 4.75 -7.94 6.56
CA ALA A 87 5.83 -7.97 5.58
C ALA A 87 7.18 -8.29 6.24
N ALA A 88 7.49 -7.66 7.37
CA ALA A 88 8.73 -7.95 8.10
C ALA A 88 8.80 -9.42 8.58
N ILE A 89 7.68 -9.98 9.03
CA ILE A 89 7.60 -11.40 9.43
C ILE A 89 7.78 -12.30 8.21
N THR A 90 7.08 -12.05 7.11
CA THR A 90 7.13 -12.92 5.94
C THR A 90 8.46 -12.82 5.20
N VAL A 91 9.06 -11.64 5.11
CA VAL A 91 10.37 -11.44 4.42
C VAL A 91 11.49 -12.17 5.15
N ASN A 92 11.47 -12.16 6.49
CA ASN A 92 12.44 -12.86 7.33
C ASN A 92 12.09 -14.34 7.55
N SER A 93 11.09 -14.87 6.82
CA SER A 93 10.72 -16.28 6.82
C SER A 93 11.18 -16.97 5.53
N SER A 94 10.80 -18.24 5.33
CA SER A 94 10.97 -18.94 4.06
C SER A 94 10.25 -18.27 2.88
N LEU A 95 9.35 -17.30 3.13
CA LEU A 95 8.63 -16.59 2.09
C LEU A 95 9.48 -15.53 1.33
N SER A 96 10.75 -15.32 1.69
CA SER A 96 11.70 -14.43 1.00
C SER A 96 11.15 -13.01 0.68
N LEU A 97 11.97 -12.13 0.10
CA LEU A 97 11.52 -10.77 -0.22
C LEU A 97 10.48 -10.76 -1.36
N SER A 98 10.75 -11.49 -2.44
CA SER A 98 9.89 -11.52 -3.63
C SER A 98 8.51 -12.12 -3.33
N GLY A 99 8.47 -13.26 -2.63
CA GLY A 99 7.20 -13.92 -2.28
C GLY A 99 6.35 -13.06 -1.34
N SER A 100 6.97 -12.34 -0.41
CA SER A 100 6.27 -11.42 0.49
C SER A 100 5.62 -10.23 -0.22
N ILE A 101 6.34 -9.58 -1.14
CA ILE A 101 5.82 -8.45 -1.92
C ILE A 101 4.65 -8.90 -2.79
N VAL A 102 4.81 -10.06 -3.44
CA VAL A 102 3.78 -10.65 -4.29
C VAL A 102 2.52 -10.99 -3.49
N LEU A 103 2.66 -11.66 -2.34
CA LEU A 103 1.53 -11.98 -1.47
C LEU A 103 0.80 -10.71 -0.99
N MET A 104 1.56 -9.68 -0.62
CA MET A 104 1.01 -8.39 -0.20
C MET A 104 0.22 -7.72 -1.33
N LEU A 105 0.76 -7.65 -2.54
CA LEU A 105 0.09 -7.02 -3.69
C LEU A 105 -1.18 -7.79 -4.09
N VAL A 106 -1.16 -9.12 -4.06
CA VAL A 106 -2.35 -9.95 -4.30
C VAL A 106 -3.44 -9.63 -3.29
N GLY A 107 -3.09 -9.57 -2.00
CA GLY A 107 -4.05 -9.20 -0.94
C GLY A 107 -4.67 -7.82 -1.18
N GLN A 108 -3.86 -6.82 -1.56
CA GLN A 108 -4.35 -5.47 -1.87
C GLN A 108 -5.28 -5.44 -3.09
N VAL A 109 -4.96 -6.17 -4.16
CA VAL A 109 -5.79 -6.24 -5.37
C VAL A 109 -7.13 -6.93 -5.08
N ILE A 110 -7.11 -8.08 -4.39
CA ILE A 110 -8.34 -8.81 -4.03
C ILE A 110 -9.21 -7.94 -3.11
N PHE A 111 -8.62 -7.32 -2.09
CA PHE A 111 -9.36 -6.46 -1.17
C PHE A 111 -9.96 -5.23 -1.88
N GLY A 112 -9.22 -4.62 -2.82
CA GLY A 112 -9.71 -3.52 -3.65
C GLY A 112 -10.92 -3.93 -4.50
N LEU A 113 -10.89 -5.12 -5.12
CA LEU A 113 -12.02 -5.66 -5.88
C LEU A 113 -13.25 -5.91 -5.01
N ILE A 114 -13.06 -6.43 -3.79
CA ILE A 114 -14.14 -6.63 -2.82
C ILE A 114 -14.78 -5.28 -2.46
N ILE A 115 -13.96 -4.27 -2.13
CA ILE A 115 -14.46 -2.92 -1.83
C ILE A 115 -15.23 -2.34 -3.01
N ASP A 116 -14.68 -2.44 -4.23
CA ASP A 116 -15.31 -1.92 -5.44
C ASP A 116 -16.65 -2.63 -5.73
N TYR A 117 -16.73 -3.94 -5.49
CA TYR A 117 -17.94 -4.72 -5.70
C TYR A 117 -19.04 -4.33 -4.71
N PHE A 118 -18.74 -4.33 -3.41
CA PHE A 118 -19.72 -4.06 -2.34
C PHE A 118 -19.97 -2.57 -2.09
N GLY A 119 -19.10 -1.67 -2.55
CA GLY A 119 -19.21 -0.23 -2.31
C GLY A 119 -18.92 0.17 -0.86
N PHE A 120 -18.00 -0.52 -0.19
CA PHE A 120 -17.58 -0.13 1.16
C PHE A 120 -17.00 1.30 1.19
N PHE A 121 -17.01 1.93 2.38
CA PHE A 121 -16.45 3.28 2.60
C PHE A 121 -17.11 4.42 1.81
N ASN A 122 -18.42 4.30 1.55
CA ASN A 122 -19.21 5.31 0.84
C ASN A 122 -18.77 5.50 -0.63
N ILE A 123 -18.13 4.46 -1.20
CA ILE A 123 -17.78 4.38 -2.61
C ILE A 123 -19.01 3.88 -3.36
N LYS A 124 -19.30 4.44 -4.55
CA LYS A 124 -20.40 3.94 -5.39
C LYS A 124 -20.10 2.49 -5.80
N ALA A 125 -20.90 1.55 -5.30
CA ALA A 125 -20.76 0.14 -5.62
C ALA A 125 -20.70 -0.06 -7.14
N LYS A 126 -19.62 -0.69 -7.60
CA LYS A 126 -19.43 -1.09 -8.99
C LYS A 126 -19.88 -2.54 -9.22
N GLY A 127 -20.69 -3.13 -8.32
CA GLY A 127 -21.14 -4.53 -8.40
C GLY A 127 -21.52 -5.02 -9.80
N ASN A 128 -22.20 -4.18 -10.60
CA ASN A 128 -22.61 -4.51 -11.97
C ASN A 128 -21.71 -3.93 -13.10
N LYS A 129 -20.61 -3.25 -12.75
CA LYS A 129 -19.71 -2.53 -13.68
C LYS A 129 -18.27 -3.08 -13.71
N ILE A 130 -17.93 -4.10 -12.93
CA ILE A 130 -16.65 -4.79 -13.07
C ILE A 130 -16.63 -5.46 -14.45
N LYS A 131 -15.71 -5.03 -15.32
CA LYS A 131 -15.63 -5.58 -16.67
C LYS A 131 -14.94 -6.93 -16.61
N ARG A 132 -15.31 -7.85 -17.51
CA ARG A 132 -14.60 -9.15 -17.68
C ARG A 132 -13.09 -8.98 -17.81
N ARG A 133 -12.63 -7.91 -18.46
CA ARG A 133 -11.21 -7.58 -18.59
C ARG A 133 -10.53 -7.36 -17.23
N ASP A 134 -11.19 -6.68 -16.29
CA ASP A 134 -10.59 -6.38 -14.99
C ASP A 134 -10.41 -7.67 -14.18
N LEU A 135 -11.36 -8.60 -14.28
CA LEU A 135 -11.26 -9.95 -13.71
C LEU A 135 -10.16 -10.78 -14.39
N ILE A 136 -10.02 -10.71 -15.71
CA ILE A 136 -8.95 -11.42 -16.44
C ILE A 136 -7.58 -10.88 -16.03
N VAL A 137 -7.41 -9.56 -15.95
CA VAL A 137 -6.14 -8.94 -15.53
C VAL A 137 -5.82 -9.30 -14.08
N ALA A 138 -6.80 -9.26 -13.18
CA ALA A 138 -6.62 -9.69 -11.80
C ALA A 138 -6.27 -11.19 -11.72
N GLY A 139 -6.94 -12.04 -12.50
CA GLY A 139 -6.66 -13.47 -12.58
C GLY A 139 -5.24 -13.76 -13.07
N LEU A 140 -4.80 -13.12 -14.16
CA LEU A 140 -3.42 -13.23 -14.67
C LEU A 140 -2.40 -12.73 -13.65
N PHE A 141 -2.69 -11.63 -12.95
CA PHE A 141 -1.83 -11.09 -11.90
C PHE A 141 -1.69 -12.08 -10.74
N VAL A 142 -2.79 -12.67 -10.26
CA VAL A 142 -2.80 -13.68 -9.19
C VAL A 142 -2.09 -14.96 -9.64
N LEU A 143 -2.30 -15.41 -10.87
CA LEU A 143 -1.60 -16.58 -11.43
C LEU A 143 -0.09 -16.36 -11.50
N GLY A 144 0.35 -15.24 -12.08
CA GLY A 144 1.78 -14.88 -12.12
C GLY A 144 2.39 -14.77 -10.72
N SER A 145 1.62 -14.24 -9.78
CA SER A 145 1.99 -14.15 -8.36
C SER A 145 2.21 -15.53 -7.74
N ILE A 146 1.31 -16.48 -7.98
CA ILE A 146 1.43 -17.87 -7.50
C ILE A 146 2.70 -18.52 -8.07
N PHE A 147 2.98 -18.33 -9.35
CA PHE A 147 4.21 -18.85 -9.97
C PHE A 147 5.48 -18.30 -9.32
N ILE A 148 5.51 -17.02 -8.96
CA ILE A 148 6.68 -16.43 -8.27
C ILE A 148 6.85 -16.99 -6.85
N VAL A 149 5.74 -17.27 -6.16
CA VAL A 149 5.79 -17.83 -4.80
C VAL A 149 6.21 -19.31 -4.81
N LEU A 150 5.70 -20.09 -5.78
CA LEU A 150 5.99 -21.52 -5.93
C LEU A 150 7.31 -21.80 -6.63
N GLY A 151 7.78 -20.90 -7.50
CA GLY A 151 9.05 -21.00 -8.22
C GLY A 151 10.28 -20.64 -7.40
N LYS A 152 10.17 -20.73 -6.07
CA LYS A 152 11.30 -20.59 -5.15
C LYS A 152 12.02 -21.90 -4.93
#